data_AF-A0A2H3DYN7-F1
#
_entry.id   AF-A0A2H3DYN7-F1
#
_cell.length_a   1.000
_cell.length_b   1.000
_cell.length_c   1.000
_cell.angle_alpha   90.00
_cell.angle_beta   90.00
_cell.angle_gamma   90.00
#
_symmetry.space_group_name_H-M   'P 1'
#
loop_
_entity.id
_entity.type
_entity.pdbx_description
1 polymer ?
#
loop_
_entity_poly.entity_id
_entity_poly.type
_entity_poly.pdbx_seq_one_letter_code
_entity_poly.pdbx_strand_id
1 'polypeptide(L)'
;MSCESDFIYYRCPPPEDIVFPEVIISAFTETGKTESSIEVPLQRSYTGRHPVIQSSLADTPCAILGIQGVLVNLNATLGTSYTLDTPSLPSILKDCIEKNYDFGTAYGRLRQIWYTDDWSNIRDELHGRNCIVDPRLPPRRLWDLYSNRVVPWWTVDDVRDICEWLWPISHAWVDEKDPIEVMTPINEYKWSVPIPKDTTLDLIRIEMLNLGLQYTWLDVLCLRQKGGVKEDLRVEE
;
A
#
# COMPACT_ATOMS: atom_id res chain seq x y z
N MET A 1 -18.70 -30.43 10.90
CA MET A 1 -19.17 -29.03 10.93
C MET A 1 -18.49 -28.35 9.76
N SER A 2 -19.19 -28.30 8.63
CA SER A 2 -18.71 -27.69 7.38
C SER A 2 -18.55 -26.20 7.61
N CYS A 3 -17.31 -25.71 7.51
CA CYS A 3 -17.06 -24.29 7.35
C CYS A 3 -17.30 -24.02 5.86
N GLU A 4 -18.54 -23.70 5.50
CA GLU A 4 -18.82 -23.03 4.22
C GLU A 4 -18.13 -21.67 4.31
N SER A 5 -16.98 -21.59 3.65
CA SER A 5 -16.21 -20.37 3.52
C SER A 5 -16.85 -19.51 2.44
N ASP A 6 -17.95 -18.85 2.79
CA ASP A 6 -18.50 -17.76 1.99
C ASP A 6 -17.57 -16.54 2.13
N PHE A 7 -16.46 -16.57 1.40
CA PHE A 7 -15.62 -15.41 1.17
C PHE A 7 -16.37 -14.46 0.23
N ILE A 8 -17.29 -13.67 0.76
CA ILE A 8 -17.85 -12.53 0.04
C ILE A 8 -16.81 -11.41 0.14
N TYR A 9 -15.88 -11.37 -0.80
CA TYR A 9 -15.09 -10.18 -1.06
C TYR A 9 -16.02 -9.20 -1.78
N TYR A 10 -16.43 -8.09 -1.13
CA TYR A 10 -17.21 -7.06 -1.82
C TYR A 10 -16.26 -6.28 -2.74
N ARG A 11 -16.15 -6.81 -3.96
CA ARG A 11 -15.45 -6.24 -5.10
C ARG A 11 -16.14 -4.94 -5.51
N CYS A 12 -15.39 -3.86 -5.73
CA CYS A 12 -15.90 -2.78 -6.57
C CYS A 12 -14.81 -2.25 -7.51
N PRO A 13 -14.64 -2.88 -8.69
CA PRO A 13 -13.64 -2.43 -9.63
C PRO A 13 -14.04 -1.05 -10.17
N PRO A 14 -13.06 -0.24 -10.61
CA PRO A 14 -13.37 0.99 -11.32
C PRO A 14 -14.31 0.73 -12.51
N PRO A 15 -15.25 1.65 -12.79
CA PRO A 15 -16.05 1.62 -14.02
C PRO A 15 -15.17 1.52 -15.27
N GLU A 16 -15.61 0.78 -16.29
CA GLU A 16 -14.83 0.54 -17.51
C GLU A 16 -14.44 1.82 -18.27
N ASP A 17 -15.20 2.89 -18.08
CA ASP A 17 -15.02 4.20 -18.70
C ASP A 17 -14.22 5.20 -17.85
N ILE A 18 -13.76 4.80 -16.66
CA ILE A 18 -12.99 5.71 -15.82
C ILE A 18 -11.61 6.01 -16.42
N VAL A 19 -11.27 7.29 -16.47
CA VAL A 19 -9.96 7.74 -16.93
C VAL A 19 -9.24 8.39 -15.77
N PHE A 20 -8.21 7.71 -15.29
CA PHE A 20 -7.34 8.24 -14.24
C PHE A 20 -6.42 9.37 -14.75
N PRO A 21 -6.06 10.32 -13.87
CA PRO A 21 -5.08 11.34 -14.20
C PRO A 21 -3.71 10.73 -14.47
N GLU A 22 -2.94 11.36 -15.36
CA GLU A 22 -1.53 11.00 -15.55
C GLU A 22 -0.71 11.45 -14.35
N VAL A 23 0.13 10.55 -13.85
CA VAL A 23 0.99 10.77 -12.69
C VAL A 23 2.44 10.56 -13.09
N ILE A 24 3.30 11.42 -12.54
CA ILE A 24 4.76 11.31 -12.64
C ILE A 24 5.32 11.15 -11.23
N ILE A 25 6.06 10.07 -11.01
CA ILE A 25 6.87 9.81 -9.82
C ILE A 25 8.33 9.85 -10.25
N SER A 26 9.15 10.75 -9.71
CA SER A 26 10.56 10.86 -10.10
C SER A 26 11.50 10.65 -8.91
N ALA A 27 12.72 10.19 -9.21
CA ALA A 27 13.77 10.05 -8.21
C ALA A 27 14.04 11.38 -7.49
N PHE A 28 13.95 12.51 -8.19
CA PHE A 28 14.11 13.82 -7.57
C PHE A 28 12.98 14.13 -6.58
N THR A 29 11.72 13.92 -6.96
CA THR A 29 10.59 14.20 -6.07
C THR A 29 10.53 13.27 -4.85
N GLU A 30 11.00 12.04 -5.01
CA GLU A 30 10.93 11.00 -3.98
C GLU A 30 12.17 11.00 -3.06
N THR A 31 13.35 11.32 -3.59
CA THR A 31 14.63 11.17 -2.86
C THR A 31 15.51 12.42 -2.85
N GLY A 32 15.16 13.44 -3.63
CA GLY A 32 15.99 14.64 -3.85
C GLY A 32 17.19 14.41 -4.78
N LYS A 33 17.46 13.18 -5.24
CA LYS A 33 18.54 12.87 -6.18
C LYS A 33 18.11 13.17 -7.61
N THR A 34 18.98 13.84 -8.38
CA THR A 34 18.74 14.08 -9.81
C THR A 34 18.69 12.76 -10.58
N GLU A 35 17.77 12.64 -11.53
CA GLU A 35 17.56 11.44 -12.34
C GLU A 35 18.81 10.99 -13.09
N SER A 36 19.65 11.94 -13.55
CA SER A 36 20.91 11.63 -14.23
C SER A 36 21.96 10.98 -13.33
N SER A 37 21.83 11.13 -12.00
CA SER A 37 22.72 10.49 -11.03
C SER A 37 22.32 9.06 -10.66
N ILE A 38 21.11 8.64 -11.07
CA ILE A 38 20.61 7.28 -10.84
C ILE A 38 21.14 6.38 -11.95
N GLU A 39 21.94 5.38 -11.57
CA GLU A 39 22.55 4.44 -12.50
C GLU A 39 21.51 3.58 -13.23
N VAL A 40 20.52 3.07 -12.49
CA VAL A 40 19.44 2.22 -13.02
C VAL A 40 18.39 3.09 -13.72
N PRO A 41 18.22 3.00 -15.06
CA PRO A 41 17.31 3.89 -15.77
C PRO A 41 15.85 3.77 -15.34
N LEU A 42 15.40 2.55 -15.00
CA LEU A 42 14.03 2.29 -14.55
C LEU A 42 13.72 2.87 -13.16
N GLN A 43 14.73 3.31 -12.39
CA GLN A 43 14.54 3.96 -11.09
C GLN A 43 14.44 5.49 -11.20
N ARG A 44 14.64 6.06 -12.40
CA ARG A 44 14.70 7.52 -12.59
C ARG A 44 13.35 8.20 -12.49
N SER A 45 12.36 7.65 -13.19
CA SER A 45 11.02 8.18 -13.20
C SER A 45 10.03 7.14 -13.70
N TYR A 46 8.82 7.19 -13.16
CA TYR A 46 7.65 6.48 -13.64
C TYR A 46 6.64 7.51 -14.14
N THR A 47 6.08 7.27 -15.32
CA THR A 47 4.96 8.05 -15.87
C THR A 47 3.88 7.07 -16.30
N GLY A 48 2.66 7.28 -15.82
CA GLY A 48 1.55 6.42 -16.19
C GLY A 48 0.22 6.97 -15.70
N ARG A 49 -0.86 6.27 -16.09
CA ARG A 49 -2.23 6.60 -15.66
C ARG A 49 -2.76 5.67 -14.58
N HIS A 50 -1.95 4.75 -14.07
CA HIS A 50 -2.36 4.06 -12.86
C HIS A 50 -2.46 5.06 -11.70
N PRO A 51 -3.44 4.90 -10.79
CA PRO A 51 -3.68 5.84 -9.69
C PRO A 51 -2.62 5.66 -8.59
N VAL A 52 -1.38 5.99 -8.91
CA VAL A 52 -0.23 5.95 -8.01
C VAL A 52 -0.15 7.29 -7.26
N ILE A 53 0.11 7.26 -5.95
CA ILE A 53 0.30 8.49 -5.16
C ILE A 53 1.79 8.74 -4.87
N GLN A 54 2.19 10.01 -4.80
CA GLN A 54 3.54 10.39 -4.37
C GLN A 54 3.75 10.04 -2.90
N SER A 55 4.99 9.73 -2.49
CA SER A 55 5.26 9.38 -1.09
C SER A 55 5.01 10.55 -0.15
N SER A 56 5.26 11.80 -0.58
CA SER A 56 4.91 13.00 0.19
C SER A 56 3.42 13.07 0.55
N LEU A 57 2.53 12.72 -0.40
CA LEU A 57 1.11 12.62 -0.13
C LEU A 57 0.80 11.40 0.75
N ALA A 58 1.36 10.24 0.44
CA ALA A 58 1.16 9.01 1.22
C ALA A 58 1.53 9.18 2.70
N ASP A 59 2.63 9.88 2.98
CA ASP A 59 3.19 10.13 4.30
C ASP A 59 2.44 11.23 5.07
N THR A 60 1.51 11.94 4.43
CA THR A 60 0.72 12.98 5.09
C THR A 60 -0.30 12.34 6.04
N PRO A 61 -0.26 12.61 7.36
CA PRO A 61 -1.27 12.12 8.30
C PRO A 61 -2.68 12.55 7.90
N CYS A 62 -3.66 11.64 7.93
CA CYS A 62 -5.06 11.98 7.65
C CYS A 62 -5.58 13.07 8.58
N ALA A 63 -5.08 13.14 9.82
CA ALA A 63 -5.43 14.18 10.78
C ALA A 63 -5.04 15.60 10.31
N ILE A 64 -3.95 15.74 9.53
CA ILE A 64 -3.53 17.04 8.95
C ILE A 64 -4.46 17.45 7.81
N LEU A 65 -4.87 16.49 6.98
CA LEU A 65 -5.78 16.72 5.85
C LEU A 65 -7.21 17.01 6.32
N GLY A 66 -7.63 16.40 7.44
CA GLY A 66 -9.02 16.35 7.86
C GLY A 66 -9.90 15.55 6.90
N ILE A 67 -11.17 15.35 7.28
CA ILE A 67 -12.11 14.54 6.50
C ILE A 67 -12.24 15.05 5.06
N GLN A 68 -12.36 16.38 4.90
CA GLN A 68 -12.47 17.01 3.58
C GLN A 68 -11.21 16.83 2.74
N GLY A 69 -10.02 17.01 3.33
CA GLY A 69 -8.76 16.86 2.59
C GLY A 69 -8.52 15.41 2.16
N VAL A 70 -8.85 14.43 3.01
CA VAL A 70 -8.77 13.02 2.63
C VAL A 70 -9.71 12.72 1.46
N LEU A 71 -10.96 13.17 1.51
CA LEU A 71 -11.93 12.98 0.42
C LEU A 71 -11.46 13.61 -0.90
N VAL A 72 -10.98 14.85 -0.85
CA VAL A 72 -10.51 15.56 -2.05
C VAL A 72 -9.36 14.83 -2.72
N ASN A 73 -8.38 14.36 -1.94
CA ASN A 73 -7.26 13.60 -2.50
C ASN A 73 -7.71 12.24 -3.05
N LEU A 74 -8.60 11.51 -2.36
CA LEU A 74 -9.16 10.25 -2.88
C LEU A 74 -9.89 10.46 -4.20
N ASN A 75 -10.78 11.45 -4.28
CA ASN A 75 -11.49 11.80 -5.51
C ASN A 75 -10.55 12.18 -6.64
N ALA A 76 -9.54 13.02 -6.34
CA ALA A 76 -8.57 13.46 -7.34
C ALA A 76 -7.74 12.28 -7.89
N THR A 77 -7.28 11.38 -7.02
CA THR A 77 -6.49 10.21 -7.42
C THR A 77 -7.33 9.16 -8.15
N LEU A 78 -8.57 8.93 -7.71
CA LEU A 78 -9.43 7.85 -8.22
C LEU A 78 -10.42 8.32 -9.28
N GLY A 79 -10.35 9.58 -9.73
CA GLY A 79 -11.21 10.09 -10.79
C GLY A 79 -12.70 10.14 -10.42
N THR A 80 -13.02 10.24 -9.13
CA THR A 80 -14.40 10.31 -8.62
C THR A 80 -14.77 11.70 -8.13
N SER A 81 -16.04 11.90 -7.77
CA SER A 81 -16.57 13.19 -7.30
C SER A 81 -17.51 13.04 -6.09
N TYR A 82 -17.26 12.03 -5.24
CA TYR A 82 -18.07 11.81 -4.04
C TYR A 82 -18.06 13.04 -3.13
N THR A 83 -19.19 13.30 -2.47
CA THR A 83 -19.32 14.37 -1.49
C THR A 83 -19.47 13.79 -0.08
N LEU A 84 -19.36 14.64 0.94
CA LEU A 84 -19.65 14.24 2.32
C LEU A 84 -21.14 13.97 2.58
N ASP A 85 -22.01 14.18 1.59
CA ASP A 85 -23.42 13.77 1.65
C ASP A 85 -23.60 12.28 1.31
N THR A 86 -22.54 11.62 0.80
CA THR A 86 -22.54 10.18 0.54
C THR A 86 -22.71 9.44 1.88
N PRO A 87 -23.76 8.62 2.06
CA PRO A 87 -24.00 7.92 3.31
C PRO A 87 -22.78 7.10 3.75
N SER A 88 -22.52 7.05 5.06
CA SER A 88 -21.43 6.29 5.70
C SER A 88 -19.99 6.73 5.36
N LEU A 89 -19.74 7.37 4.21
CA LEU A 89 -18.41 7.82 3.79
C LEU A 89 -17.74 8.78 4.81
N PRO A 90 -18.40 9.83 5.33
CA PRO A 90 -17.79 10.70 6.35
C PRO A 90 -17.34 9.93 7.60
N SER A 91 -18.09 8.91 8.02
CA SER A 91 -17.73 8.08 9.17
C SER A 91 -16.48 7.24 8.88
N ILE A 92 -16.36 6.68 7.68
CA ILE A 92 -15.19 5.89 7.27
C ILE A 92 -13.93 6.76 7.21
N LEU A 93 -14.05 7.96 6.64
CA LEU A 93 -12.94 8.92 6.60
C LEU A 93 -12.55 9.39 8.01
N LYS A 94 -13.54 9.57 8.89
CA LYS A 94 -13.30 9.87 10.31
C LYS A 94 -12.57 8.73 11.02
N ASP A 95 -12.95 7.47 10.76
CA ASP A 95 -12.29 6.30 11.33
C ASP A 95 -10.80 6.24 10.95
N CYS A 96 -10.44 6.64 9.72
CA CYS A 96 -9.04 6.72 9.28
C CYS A 96 -8.24 7.73 10.13
N ILE A 97 -8.84 8.87 10.46
CA ILE A 97 -8.23 9.89 11.33
C ILE A 97 -8.11 9.38 12.76
N GLU A 98 -9.18 8.80 13.31
CA GLU A 98 -9.19 8.28 14.68
C GLU A 98 -8.20 7.12 14.88
N LYS A 99 -7.95 6.33 13.82
CA LYS A 99 -6.92 5.28 13.79
C LYS A 99 -5.49 5.80 13.55
N ASN A 100 -5.31 7.13 13.42
CA ASN A 100 -4.03 7.78 13.12
C ASN A 100 -3.37 7.29 11.83
N TYR A 101 -4.18 6.99 10.81
CA TYR A 101 -3.64 6.62 9.51
C TYR A 101 -3.00 7.82 8.82
N ASP A 102 -1.94 7.54 8.07
CA ASP A 102 -1.51 8.42 6.99
C ASP A 102 -2.37 8.19 5.73
N PHE A 103 -2.27 9.11 4.78
CA PHE A 103 -3.08 9.05 3.58
C PHE A 103 -2.78 7.79 2.76
N GLY A 104 -1.52 7.32 2.71
CA GLY A 104 -1.15 6.08 2.02
C GLY A 104 -1.88 4.87 2.59
N THR A 105 -1.97 4.76 3.92
CA THR A 105 -2.64 3.66 4.60
C THR A 105 -4.15 3.71 4.36
N ALA A 106 -4.75 4.89 4.44
CA ALA A 106 -6.16 5.08 4.12
C ALA A 106 -6.43 4.75 2.63
N TYR A 107 -5.60 5.26 1.73
CA TYR A 107 -5.70 5.06 0.29
C TYR A 107 -5.58 3.58 -0.09
N GLY A 108 -4.55 2.88 0.38
CA GLY A 108 -4.34 1.45 0.07
C GLY A 108 -5.48 0.56 0.55
N ARG A 109 -6.14 0.91 1.67
CA ARG A 109 -7.29 0.18 2.21
C ARG A 109 -8.60 0.50 1.50
N LEU A 110 -8.82 1.77 1.15
CA LEU A 110 -10.10 2.21 0.58
C LEU A 110 -10.16 2.05 -0.94
N ARG A 111 -9.02 2.07 -1.64
CA ARG A 111 -8.98 2.06 -3.12
C ARG A 111 -9.79 0.91 -3.74
N GLN A 112 -9.72 -0.28 -3.18
CA GLN A 112 -10.35 -1.48 -3.77
C GLN A 112 -11.88 -1.51 -3.63
N ILE A 113 -12.40 -0.76 -2.66
CA ILE A 113 -13.83 -0.70 -2.35
C ILE A 113 -14.41 0.68 -2.69
N TRP A 114 -13.61 1.56 -3.29
CA TRP A 114 -13.94 2.97 -3.46
C TRP A 114 -15.14 3.20 -4.39
N TYR A 115 -15.38 2.29 -5.32
CA TYR A 115 -16.46 2.40 -6.30
C TYR A 115 -17.79 1.81 -5.81
N THR A 116 -17.85 1.33 -4.56
CA THR A 116 -19.02 0.62 -4.05
C THR A 116 -20.27 1.50 -4.03
N ASP A 117 -21.39 0.90 -4.43
CA ASP A 117 -22.72 1.48 -4.29
C ASP A 117 -23.22 1.41 -2.83
N ASP A 118 -22.59 0.59 -1.98
CA ASP A 118 -22.98 0.37 -0.60
C ASP A 118 -21.81 0.55 0.39
N TRP A 119 -21.73 1.76 0.95
CA TRP A 119 -20.74 2.15 1.96
C TRP A 119 -21.04 1.58 3.36
N SER A 120 -22.22 0.99 3.58
CA SER A 120 -22.62 0.52 4.91
C SER A 120 -21.93 -0.78 5.34
N ASN A 121 -21.54 -1.63 4.38
CA ASN A 121 -20.91 -2.93 4.63
C ASN A 121 -19.38 -2.90 4.76
N ILE A 122 -18.74 -1.77 4.43
CA ILE A 122 -17.28 -1.62 4.40
C ILE A 122 -16.62 -1.79 5.79
N ARG A 123 -17.31 -1.40 6.87
CA ARG A 123 -16.71 -1.35 8.21
C ARG A 123 -16.32 -2.74 8.73
N ASP A 124 -17.07 -3.77 8.35
CA ASP A 124 -16.79 -5.15 8.76
C ASP A 124 -15.59 -5.74 8.00
N GLU A 125 -15.34 -5.29 6.77
CA GLU A 125 -14.23 -5.75 5.93
C GLU A 125 -12.87 -5.21 6.37
N LEU A 126 -12.83 -4.05 7.02
CA LEU A 126 -11.59 -3.44 7.52
C LEU A 126 -10.96 -4.20 8.71
N HIS A 127 -11.65 -5.20 9.26
CA HIS A 127 -11.23 -6.01 10.41
C HIS A 127 -10.86 -7.44 9.99
N GLY A 128 -9.69 -7.61 9.36
CA GLY A 128 -9.15 -8.94 9.04
C GLY A 128 -8.86 -9.80 10.28
N ARG A 129 -9.11 -11.11 10.19
CA ARG A 129 -8.83 -12.11 11.23
C ARG A 129 -7.37 -12.59 11.19
N ASN A 130 -6.73 -12.70 12.36
CA ASN A 130 -5.36 -13.20 12.55
C ASN A 130 -5.34 -14.69 12.96
N CYS A 131 -5.79 -15.61 12.11
CA CYS A 131 -5.75 -17.04 12.44
C CYS A 131 -5.29 -17.87 11.24
N ILE A 132 -4.21 -18.65 11.39
CA ILE A 132 -3.83 -19.65 10.39
C ILE A 132 -4.73 -20.88 10.59
N VAL A 133 -5.62 -21.13 9.63
CA VAL A 133 -6.50 -22.33 9.61
C VAL A 133 -6.24 -23.17 8.34
N ASP A 134 -5.69 -22.58 7.28
CA ASP A 134 -5.33 -23.25 6.02
C ASP A 134 -3.80 -23.09 5.77
N PRO A 135 -3.06 -24.14 5.38
CA PRO A 135 -1.67 -24.02 4.96
C PRO A 135 -1.47 -23.37 3.57
N ARG A 136 -2.52 -23.20 2.76
CA ARG A 136 -2.48 -22.49 1.46
C ARG A 136 -2.91 -21.03 1.62
N LEU A 137 -2.29 -20.34 2.57
CA LEU A 137 -2.59 -18.94 2.81
C LEU A 137 -1.75 -18.04 1.90
N PRO A 138 -2.39 -17.03 1.29
CA PRO A 138 -1.64 -15.99 0.62
C PRO A 138 -0.83 -15.14 1.63
N PRO A 139 0.19 -14.40 1.18
CA PRO A 139 1.05 -13.62 2.07
C PRO A 139 0.24 -12.63 2.89
N ARG A 140 0.38 -12.65 4.22
CA ARG A 140 -0.39 -11.82 5.16
C ARG A 140 -0.33 -10.32 4.86
N ARG A 141 0.78 -9.88 4.28
CA ARG A 141 1.12 -8.49 3.99
C ARG A 141 1.77 -8.38 2.62
N LEU A 142 1.42 -7.33 1.91
CA LEU A 142 1.98 -6.99 0.61
C LEU A 142 2.37 -5.53 0.60
N TRP A 143 3.45 -5.19 -0.08
CA TRP A 143 3.74 -3.80 -0.40
C TRP A 143 2.90 -3.40 -1.61
N ASP A 144 1.94 -2.51 -1.37
CA ASP A 144 1.16 -1.84 -2.41
C ASP A 144 1.95 -0.65 -2.94
N LEU A 145 2.47 -0.80 -4.16
CA LEU A 145 3.31 0.20 -4.81
C LEU A 145 2.51 1.45 -5.17
N TYR A 146 1.19 1.35 -5.32
CA TYR A 146 0.36 2.52 -5.64
C TYR A 146 0.18 3.42 -4.44
N SER A 147 0.02 2.86 -3.23
CA SER A 147 -0.09 3.62 -1.97
C SER A 147 1.24 3.88 -1.25
N ASN A 148 2.31 3.19 -1.66
CA ASN A 148 3.57 3.09 -0.94
C ASN A 148 3.42 2.60 0.50
N ARG A 149 2.54 1.61 0.73
CA ARG A 149 2.31 1.04 2.07
C ARG A 149 2.25 -0.47 2.05
N VAL A 150 2.68 -1.05 3.17
CA VAL A 150 2.43 -2.46 3.46
C VAL A 150 0.99 -2.61 3.91
N VAL A 151 0.18 -3.25 3.09
CA VAL A 151 -1.24 -3.47 3.31
C VAL A 151 -1.51 -4.95 3.66
N PRO A 152 -2.55 -5.24 4.46
CA PRO A 152 -2.97 -6.61 4.68
C PRO A 152 -3.41 -7.28 3.37
N TRP A 153 -3.19 -8.58 3.24
CA TRP A 153 -3.60 -9.35 2.05
C TRP A 153 -5.03 -9.07 1.56
N TRP A 154 -5.98 -9.00 2.50
CA TRP A 154 -7.40 -8.90 2.19
C TRP A 154 -7.78 -7.58 1.48
N THR A 155 -6.87 -6.60 1.42
CA THR A 155 -7.06 -5.37 0.63
C THR A 155 -6.65 -5.55 -0.84
N VAL A 156 -6.52 -6.78 -1.35
CA VAL A 156 -6.11 -7.06 -2.74
C VAL A 156 -7.18 -7.89 -3.46
N ASP A 157 -7.44 -7.55 -4.72
CA ASP A 157 -8.68 -7.81 -5.48
C ASP A 157 -8.89 -9.27 -5.98
N ASP A 158 -7.85 -10.01 -6.43
CA ASP A 158 -8.04 -11.40 -6.90
C ASP A 158 -6.88 -12.36 -6.54
N VAL A 159 -7.16 -13.33 -5.68
CA VAL A 159 -6.24 -14.39 -5.22
C VAL A 159 -5.65 -15.23 -6.36
N ARG A 160 -6.36 -15.38 -7.48
CA ARG A 160 -5.90 -16.15 -8.65
C ARG A 160 -4.86 -15.38 -9.44
N ASP A 161 -5.07 -14.08 -9.63
CA ASP A 161 -4.08 -13.22 -10.26
C ASP A 161 -2.88 -13.01 -9.34
N ILE A 162 -3.08 -12.83 -8.05
CA ILE A 162 -1.95 -12.52 -7.17
C ILE A 162 -0.92 -13.66 -7.09
N CYS A 163 -1.31 -14.94 -7.26
CA CYS A 163 -0.32 -16.02 -7.35
C CYS A 163 0.47 -16.03 -8.67
N GLU A 164 -0.11 -15.48 -9.75
CA GLU A 164 0.54 -15.33 -11.06
C GLU A 164 1.34 -14.01 -11.17
N TRP A 165 0.97 -13.00 -10.39
CA TRP A 165 1.47 -11.62 -10.46
C TRP A 165 2.15 -11.12 -9.18
N LEU A 166 2.44 -11.98 -8.21
CA LEU A 166 3.33 -11.64 -7.09
C LEU A 166 4.77 -11.88 -7.50
N TRP A 167 5.53 -10.80 -7.62
CA TRP A 167 6.98 -10.88 -7.69
C TRP A 167 7.56 -10.76 -6.29
N PRO A 168 8.01 -11.88 -5.67
CA PRO A 168 8.77 -11.80 -4.45
C PRO A 168 10.14 -11.19 -4.75
N ILE A 169 10.52 -10.21 -3.95
CA ILE A 169 11.86 -9.64 -3.95
C ILE A 169 12.50 -10.12 -2.65
N SER A 170 13.55 -10.93 -2.79
CA SER A 170 14.31 -11.44 -1.65
C SER A 170 15.62 -10.68 -1.46
N HIS A 171 15.98 -10.47 -0.20
CA HIS A 171 17.08 -9.62 0.25
C HIS A 171 18.50 -10.18 0.06
N ALA A 172 18.74 -11.08 -0.90
CA ALA A 172 20.07 -11.65 -1.15
C ALA A 172 21.09 -10.64 -1.74
N TRP A 173 20.78 -9.33 -1.72
CA TRP A 173 21.46 -8.30 -2.49
C TRP A 173 22.59 -7.57 -1.71
N VAL A 174 22.77 -7.85 -0.41
CA VAL A 174 23.75 -7.13 0.43
C VAL A 174 24.49 -8.09 1.39
N ASP A 175 25.81 -7.95 1.49
CA ASP A 175 26.63 -8.60 2.54
C ASP A 175 26.15 -8.14 3.92
N GLU A 176 26.12 -9.03 4.93
CA GLU A 176 25.63 -8.73 6.29
C GLU A 176 26.21 -7.45 6.92
N LYS A 177 27.38 -6.98 6.45
CA LYS A 177 28.09 -5.82 7.00
C LYS A 177 27.75 -4.49 6.31
N ASP A 178 27.02 -4.53 5.21
CA ASP A 178 26.75 -3.37 4.36
C ASP A 178 25.34 -2.76 4.38
N PRO A 179 24.29 -3.34 4.98
CA PRO A 179 23.00 -2.67 5.02
C PRO A 179 23.00 -1.52 6.03
N ILE A 180 22.18 -0.50 5.75
CA ILE A 180 21.77 0.51 6.72
C ILE A 180 20.36 0.19 7.21
N GLU A 181 20.12 0.38 8.50
CA GLU A 181 18.81 0.20 9.12
C GLU A 181 18.00 1.49 9.00
N VAL A 182 16.83 1.43 8.34
CA VAL A 182 15.99 2.60 8.09
C VAL A 182 14.59 2.41 8.68
N MET A 183 14.17 3.37 9.50
CA MET A 183 12.77 3.48 9.93
C MET A 183 11.96 4.15 8.83
N THR A 184 10.88 3.51 8.38
CA THR A 184 10.10 3.97 7.23
C THR A 184 8.59 4.00 7.51
N PRO A 185 7.85 4.98 6.98
CA PRO A 185 6.38 4.96 7.07
C PRO A 185 5.76 3.83 6.25
N ILE A 186 6.49 3.25 5.28
CA ILE A 186 6.00 2.18 4.40
C ILE A 186 5.50 0.97 5.20
N ASN A 187 6.19 0.59 6.28
CA ASN A 187 5.78 -0.47 7.20
C ASN A 187 5.16 0.07 8.51
N GLU A 188 4.62 1.30 8.49
CA GLU A 188 4.08 2.02 9.64
C GLU A 188 5.09 2.19 10.79
N TYR A 189 6.40 2.31 10.49
CA TYR A 189 7.47 2.41 11.48
C TYR A 189 7.47 1.26 12.51
N LYS A 190 6.98 0.07 12.12
CA LYS A 190 6.87 -1.07 13.05
C LYS A 190 8.23 -1.67 13.38
N TRP A 191 9.14 -1.74 12.41
CA TRP A 191 10.53 -2.22 12.57
C TRP A 191 11.47 -1.50 11.59
N SER A 192 12.77 -1.54 11.88
CA SER A 192 13.80 -1.04 10.98
C SER A 192 13.96 -1.98 9.78
N VAL A 193 14.13 -1.39 8.60
CA VAL A 193 14.28 -2.10 7.34
C VAL A 193 15.75 -2.01 6.91
N PRO A 194 16.47 -3.13 6.81
CA PRO A 194 17.82 -3.12 6.27
C PRO A 194 17.77 -2.86 4.77
N ILE A 195 18.50 -1.87 4.26
CA ILE A 195 18.61 -1.57 2.82
C ILE A 195 20.07 -1.32 2.42
N PRO A 196 20.48 -1.59 1.16
CA PRO A 196 21.79 -1.18 0.67
C PRO A 196 22.01 0.34 0.80
N LYS A 197 23.25 0.76 1.11
CA LYS A 197 23.62 2.19 1.36
C LYS A 197 23.37 3.11 0.16
N ASP A 198 23.43 2.56 -1.04
CA ASP A 198 23.36 3.27 -2.32
C ASP A 198 21.95 3.31 -2.93
N THR A 199 20.95 2.67 -2.29
CA THR A 199 19.56 2.63 -2.77
C THR A 199 18.56 3.21 -1.76
N THR A 200 17.31 3.37 -2.19
CA THR A 200 16.17 3.66 -1.32
C THR A 200 14.98 2.81 -1.73
N LEU A 201 14.03 2.62 -0.81
CA LEU A 201 12.77 1.93 -1.10
C LEU A 201 11.99 2.66 -2.20
N ASP A 202 12.03 3.99 -2.26
CA ASP A 202 11.31 4.74 -3.30
C ASP A 202 11.93 4.56 -4.69
N LEU A 203 13.26 4.41 -4.81
CA LEU A 203 13.88 4.05 -6.08
C LEU A 203 13.45 2.65 -6.53
N ILE A 204 13.48 1.67 -5.62
CA ILE A 204 12.99 0.31 -5.89
C ILE A 204 11.52 0.36 -6.33
N ARG A 205 10.69 1.16 -5.66
CA ARG A 205 9.28 1.35 -6.01
C ARG A 205 9.11 1.88 -7.43
N ILE A 206 9.87 2.90 -7.84
CA ILE A 206 9.80 3.46 -9.21
C ILE A 206 10.14 2.38 -10.24
N GLU A 207 11.18 1.58 -9.99
CA GLU A 207 11.54 0.46 -10.87
C GLU A 207 10.41 -0.56 -10.98
N MET A 208 9.85 -0.99 -9.85
CA MET A 208 8.76 -1.96 -9.85
C MET A 208 7.50 -1.43 -10.55
N LEU A 209 7.16 -0.15 -10.39
CA LEU A 209 6.07 0.48 -11.12
C LEU A 209 6.32 0.47 -12.63
N ASN A 210 7.54 0.77 -13.08
CA ASN A 210 7.91 0.71 -14.50
C ASN A 210 7.90 -0.73 -15.07
N LEU A 211 8.04 -1.75 -14.22
CA LEU A 211 7.86 -3.15 -14.58
C LEU A 211 6.38 -3.58 -14.60
N GLY A 212 5.44 -2.66 -14.33
CA GLY A 212 4.00 -2.90 -14.38
C GLY A 212 3.42 -3.48 -13.09
N LEU A 213 4.17 -3.45 -11.99
CA LEU A 213 3.74 -4.04 -10.73
C LEU A 213 2.85 -3.07 -9.95
N GLN A 214 1.76 -3.61 -9.39
CA GLN A 214 0.95 -2.93 -8.39
C GLN A 214 1.29 -3.39 -6.97
N TYR A 215 1.54 -4.69 -6.81
CA TYR A 215 1.86 -5.32 -5.54
C TYR A 215 3.16 -6.10 -5.64
N THR A 216 3.94 -6.09 -4.57
CA THR A 216 5.11 -6.95 -4.43
C THR A 216 5.21 -7.44 -3.00
N TRP A 217 5.85 -8.59 -2.83
CA TRP A 217 6.27 -9.07 -1.53
C TRP A 217 7.77 -8.81 -1.39
N LEU A 218 8.14 -7.76 -0.67
CA LEU A 218 9.52 -7.52 -0.27
C LEU A 218 9.69 -8.00 1.17
N ASP A 219 10.52 -9.03 1.35
CA ASP A 219 10.69 -9.72 2.64
C ASP A 219 10.95 -8.78 3.83
N VAL A 220 11.84 -7.80 3.68
CA VAL A 220 12.18 -6.84 4.74
C VAL A 220 11.05 -5.87 5.10
N LEU A 221 10.07 -5.67 4.20
CA LEU A 221 8.86 -4.89 4.45
C LEU A 221 7.65 -5.74 4.86
N CYS A 222 7.58 -6.99 4.41
CA CYS A 222 6.39 -7.82 4.54
C CYS A 222 6.50 -8.87 5.66
N LEU A 223 7.72 -9.18 6.12
CA LEU A 223 7.99 -9.99 7.32
C LEU A 223 8.45 -9.10 8.47
N ARG A 224 8.03 -9.43 9.70
CA ARG A 224 8.55 -8.73 10.88
C ARG A 224 10.04 -9.04 11.02
N GLN A 225 10.85 -7.99 10.89
CA GLN A 225 12.27 -8.08 11.23
C GLN A 225 12.45 -8.04 12.74
N LYS A 226 13.62 -8.48 13.21
CA LYS A 226 13.98 -8.42 14.63
C LYS A 226 14.18 -6.97 15.06
N GLY A 227 13.54 -6.59 16.16
CA GLY A 227 13.59 -5.23 16.70
C GLY A 227 12.43 -4.36 16.19
N GLY A 228 12.08 -3.34 16.98
CA GLY A 228 10.98 -2.42 16.66
C GLY A 228 9.86 -2.41 17.70
N VAL A 229 8.75 -1.77 17.34
CA VAL A 229 7.56 -1.65 18.20
C VAL A 229 6.70 -2.90 18.03
N LYS A 230 6.28 -3.51 19.14
CA LYS A 230 5.54 -4.79 19.20
C LYS A 230 6.35 -6.02 18.78
N GLU A 231 7.60 -6.12 19.27
CA GLU A 231 8.48 -7.29 19.12
C GLU A 231 7.87 -8.59 19.69
N ASP A 232 6.97 -8.47 20.67
CA ASP A 232 6.19 -9.57 21.26
C ASP A 232 5.39 -10.36 20.22
N LEU A 233 4.87 -9.67 19.21
CA LEU A 233 4.09 -10.27 18.11
C LEU A 233 4.96 -10.97 17.05
N ARG A 234 6.31 -10.90 17.12
CA ARG A 234 7.20 -11.62 16.19
C ARG A 234 7.22 -13.13 16.47
N VAL A 235 6.96 -13.54 17.71
CA VAL A 235 6.95 -14.96 18.12
C VAL A 235 5.76 -15.72 17.52
N GLU A 236 4.72 -15.00 17.09
CA GLU A 236 3.48 -15.54 16.52
C GLU A 236 3.48 -15.62 14.97
N GLU A 237 4.58 -15.25 14.33
CA GLU A 237 4.72 -15.21 12.86
C GLU A 237 5.52 -16.38 12.31
#